data_AF-A0A955QM52-F1
#
_entry.id   AF-A0A955QM52-F1
#
_cell.length_a   1.000
_cell.length_b   1.000
_cell.length_c   1.000
_cell.angle_alpha   90.00
_cell.angle_beta   90.00
_cell.angle_gamma   90.00
#
_symmetry.space_group_name_H-M   'P 1'
#
loop_
_entity.id
_entity.type
_entity.pdbx_description
1 polymer ?
#
loop_
_entity_poly.entity_id
_entity_poly.type
_entity_poly.pdbx_seq_one_letter_code
_entity_poly.pdbx_strand_id
1 'polypeptide(L)'
;LLADDTAITLTSEGFMPLSIEDIGPSAEGHRQIAISHTATQNGDLMRDPEMVFRFITDGDTQLAEPISFRNDFMGINQEVYRYNEHGKATHVDTRLKAELKSFARLWFRNLKHQGFYDKSVIRKRLS
;
A
#
# COMPACT_ATOMS: atom_id res chain seq x y z
N LEU A 1 -1.29 -12.06 1.58
CA LEU A 1 -0.03 -11.86 0.82
C LEU A 1 1.20 -11.84 1.74
N LEU A 2 1.20 -11.19 2.91
CA LEU A 2 2.38 -11.18 3.81
C LEU A 2 2.60 -12.45 4.67
N ALA A 3 1.55 -13.12 5.17
CA ALA A 3 1.71 -14.18 6.19
C ALA A 3 2.51 -13.66 7.40
N ASP A 4 3.55 -14.36 7.83
CA ASP A 4 4.42 -13.98 8.96
C ASP A 4 5.64 -13.14 8.53
N ASP A 5 5.78 -12.83 7.23
CA ASP A 5 6.87 -12.01 6.72
C ASP A 5 6.58 -10.51 6.96
N THR A 6 7.61 -9.73 7.28
CA THR A 6 7.51 -8.25 7.42
C THR A 6 7.56 -7.55 6.07
N ALA A 7 8.31 -8.07 5.10
CA ALA A 7 8.40 -7.52 3.77
C ALA A 7 8.64 -8.60 2.71
N ILE A 8 7.94 -8.48 1.59
CA ILE A 8 8.09 -9.37 0.43
C ILE A 8 8.06 -8.59 -0.88
N THR A 9 8.68 -9.17 -1.90
CA THR A 9 8.52 -8.75 -3.28
C THR A 9 7.91 -9.88 -4.09
N LEU A 10 6.91 -9.54 -4.90
CA LEU A 10 6.29 -10.43 -5.87
C LEU A 10 6.71 -10.02 -7.28
N THR A 11 7.18 -10.97 -8.07
CA THR A 11 7.53 -10.74 -9.47
C THR A 11 6.60 -11.55 -10.37
N SER A 12 5.92 -10.84 -11.28
CA SER A 12 5.13 -11.43 -12.37
C SER A 12 5.78 -11.06 -13.70
N GLU A 13 5.83 -12.00 -14.64
CA GLU A 13 6.49 -11.81 -15.93
C GLU A 13 5.86 -10.65 -16.72
N GLY A 14 6.70 -9.77 -17.26
CA GLY A 14 6.24 -8.61 -18.03
C GLY A 14 5.73 -7.42 -17.23
N PHE A 15 5.73 -7.49 -15.89
CA PHE A 15 5.28 -6.40 -15.01
C PHE A 15 6.36 -5.96 -14.02
N MET A 16 6.24 -4.71 -13.55
CA MET A 16 7.10 -4.22 -12.47
C MET A 16 6.87 -5.03 -11.19
N PRO A 17 7.92 -5.37 -10.42
CA PRO A 17 7.76 -6.06 -9.14
C PRO A 17 6.80 -5.32 -8.21
N LEU A 18 6.09 -6.06 -7.38
CA LEU A 18 5.19 -5.54 -6.36
C LEU A 18 5.80 -5.80 -4.99
N SER A 19 6.20 -4.73 -4.29
CA SER A 19 6.59 -4.76 -2.90
C SER A 19 5.36 -4.72 -2.00
N ILE A 20 5.39 -5.51 -0.92
CA ILE A 20 4.38 -5.51 0.12
C ILE A 20 5.12 -5.53 1.45
N GLU A 21 4.89 -4.54 2.29
CA GLU A 21 5.64 -4.31 3.52
C GLU A 21 4.71 -3.93 4.66
N ASP A 22 4.93 -4.56 5.83
CA ASP A 22 4.39 -4.12 7.10
C ASP A 22 5.28 -2.98 7.62
N ILE A 23 4.74 -1.76 7.61
CA ILE A 23 5.48 -0.55 7.99
C ILE A 23 5.31 -0.23 9.49
N GLY A 24 4.79 -1.18 10.26
CA GLY A 24 4.56 -1.05 11.69
C GLY A 24 3.20 -0.43 12.05
N PRO A 25 2.98 -0.18 13.35
CA PRO A 25 1.75 0.40 13.83
C PRO A 25 1.71 1.91 13.60
N SER A 26 0.52 2.42 13.27
CA SER A 26 0.19 3.84 13.40
C SER A 26 0.36 4.31 14.86
N ALA A 27 0.36 5.63 15.08
CA ALA A 27 0.36 6.21 16.44
C ALA A 27 -0.82 5.73 17.31
N GLU A 28 -1.93 5.32 16.69
CA GLU A 28 -3.12 4.76 17.35
C GLU A 28 -3.04 3.23 17.53
N GLY A 29 -1.91 2.60 17.18
CA GLY A 29 -1.68 1.16 17.34
C GLY A 29 -2.19 0.29 16.19
N HIS A 30 -2.86 0.86 15.19
CA HIS A 30 -3.34 0.10 14.02
C HIS A 30 -2.20 -0.34 13.11
N ARG A 31 -2.16 -1.62 12.71
CA ARG A 31 -1.22 -2.15 11.71
C ARG A 31 -1.36 -1.44 10.37
N GLN A 32 -0.25 -1.16 9.70
CA GLN A 32 -0.21 -0.54 8.38
C GLN A 32 0.58 -1.37 7.38
N ILE A 33 0.04 -1.53 6.17
CA ILE A 33 0.70 -2.23 5.07
C ILE A 33 0.90 -1.29 3.89
N ALA A 34 2.14 -1.12 3.45
CA ALA A 34 2.48 -0.48 2.19
C ALA A 34 2.48 -1.51 1.06
N ILE A 35 1.91 -1.15 -0.09
CA ILE A 35 1.94 -1.93 -1.32
C ILE A 35 2.44 -1.01 -2.42
N SER A 36 3.50 -1.37 -3.11
CA SER A 36 4.08 -0.51 -4.14
C SER A 36 4.65 -1.27 -5.32
N HIS A 37 4.46 -0.74 -6.53
CA HIS A 37 5.40 -1.02 -7.60
C HIS A 37 6.58 -0.07 -7.46
N THR A 38 7.78 -0.57 -7.75
CA THR A 38 8.98 0.25 -7.72
C THR A 38 9.80 0.09 -9.00
N ALA A 39 10.42 1.20 -9.41
CA ALA A 39 11.37 1.25 -10.51
C ALA A 39 12.54 2.15 -10.13
N THR A 40 13.70 1.94 -10.75
CA THR A 40 14.86 2.81 -10.56
C THR A 40 14.91 3.85 -11.66
N GLN A 41 15.01 5.14 -11.30
CA GLN A 41 15.24 6.24 -12.23
C GLN A 41 16.47 7.03 -11.78
N ASN A 42 17.49 7.11 -12.64
CA ASN A 42 18.76 7.79 -12.32
C ASN A 42 19.46 7.31 -11.03
N GLY A 43 19.20 6.08 -10.60
CA GLY A 43 19.73 5.52 -9.35
C GLY A 43 18.79 5.66 -8.15
N ASP A 44 17.73 6.46 -8.26
CA ASP A 44 16.72 6.63 -7.21
C ASP A 44 15.58 5.61 -7.34
N LEU A 45 15.09 5.11 -6.19
CA LEU A 45 13.94 4.21 -6.15
C LEU A 45 12.63 5.03 -6.17
N MET A 46 11.86 4.83 -7.24
CA MET A 46 10.61 5.54 -7.54
C MET A 46 9.41 4.60 -7.33
N ARG A 47 8.37 5.07 -6.63
CA ARG A 47 7.09 4.35 -6.43
C ARG A 47 6.09 4.66 -7.55
N ASP A 48 5.45 3.64 -8.13
CA ASP A 48 4.48 3.78 -9.24
C ASP A 48 3.30 2.77 -9.26
N PRO A 49 2.27 2.94 -8.43
CA PRO A 49 2.22 3.78 -7.24
C PRO A 49 2.60 2.99 -5.98
N GLU A 50 2.65 3.71 -4.85
CA GLU A 50 2.54 3.14 -3.50
C GLU A 50 1.20 3.53 -2.87
N MET A 51 0.56 2.56 -2.23
CA MET A 51 -0.60 2.78 -1.35
C MET A 51 -0.33 2.20 0.03
N VAL A 52 -0.69 2.95 1.07
CA VAL A 52 -0.68 2.44 2.45
C VAL A 52 -2.11 2.16 2.90
N PHE A 53 -2.30 1.00 3.52
CA PHE A 53 -3.55 0.57 4.11
C PHE A 53 -3.43 0.42 5.62
N ARG A 54 -4.34 1.06 6.36
CA ARG A 54 -4.52 0.85 7.80
C ARG A 54 -5.54 -0.25 8.05
N PHE A 55 -5.22 -1.18 8.93
CA PHE A 55 -6.13 -2.26 9.31
C PHE A 55 -6.86 -1.90 10.62
N ILE A 56 -8.19 -1.89 10.55
CA ILE A 56 -9.08 -1.59 11.67
C ILE A 56 -9.91 -2.84 11.95
N THR A 57 -9.98 -3.23 13.22
CA THR A 57 -10.87 -4.31 13.68
C THR A 57 -12.15 -3.69 14.23
N ASP A 58 -13.29 -4.04 13.64
CA ASP A 58 -14.62 -3.64 14.06
C ASP A 58 -15.46 -4.90 14.31
N GLY A 59 -15.59 -5.28 15.59
CA GLY A 59 -16.11 -6.58 15.99
C GLY A 59 -15.30 -7.72 15.39
N ASP A 60 -15.98 -8.62 14.67
CA ASP A 60 -15.36 -9.74 13.94
C ASP A 60 -14.88 -9.37 12.53
N THR A 61 -15.04 -8.11 12.12
CA THR A 61 -14.67 -7.65 10.77
C THR A 61 -13.33 -6.93 10.79
N GLN A 62 -12.43 -7.34 9.89
CA GLN A 62 -11.21 -6.59 9.60
C GLN A 62 -11.40 -5.73 8.35
N LEU A 63 -11.21 -4.42 8.50
CA LEU A 63 -11.30 -3.43 7.43
C LEU A 63 -9.90 -2.96 7.02
N ALA A 64 -9.61 -2.97 5.73
CA ALA A 64 -8.41 -2.35 5.16
C ALA A 64 -8.80 -0.99 4.57
N GLU A 65 -8.31 0.08 5.16
CA GLU A 65 -8.59 1.45 4.80
C GLU A 65 -7.39 2.07 4.08
N PRO A 66 -7.52 2.59 2.84
CA PRO A 66 -6.44 3.33 2.22
C PRO A 66 -6.23 4.66 2.94
N ILE A 67 -5.00 4.91 3.38
CA ILE A 67 -4.64 6.13 4.14
C ILE A 67 -3.70 7.05 3.36
N SER A 68 -2.94 6.54 2.39
CA SER A 68 -2.08 7.36 1.55
C SER A 68 -1.93 6.79 0.13
N PHE A 69 -1.53 7.67 -0.78
CA PHE A 69 -1.16 7.34 -2.16
C PHE A 69 0.04 8.18 -2.58
N ARG A 70 1.04 7.54 -3.18
CA ARG A 70 2.25 8.18 -3.70
C ARG A 70 2.59 7.69 -5.09
N ASN A 71 2.92 8.62 -5.99
CA ASN A 71 3.49 8.33 -7.30
C ASN A 71 4.63 9.31 -7.55
N ASP A 72 5.87 8.80 -7.56
CA ASP A 72 7.06 9.64 -7.65
C ASP A 72 7.25 10.21 -9.07
N PHE A 73 6.86 9.48 -10.12
CA PHE A 73 6.96 9.94 -11.51
C PHE A 73 6.00 11.11 -11.82
N MET A 74 4.87 11.15 -11.13
CA MET A 74 3.88 12.23 -11.26
C MET A 74 4.05 13.33 -10.20
N GLY A 75 4.99 13.20 -9.27
CA GLY A 75 5.15 14.13 -8.15
C GLY A 75 3.93 14.19 -7.21
N ILE A 76 3.17 13.10 -7.11
CA ILE A 76 1.95 13.03 -6.30
C ILE A 76 2.26 12.39 -4.95
N ASN A 77 1.88 13.08 -3.87
CA ASN A 77 1.84 12.53 -2.52
C ASN A 77 0.56 12.99 -1.81
N GLN A 78 -0.26 12.05 -1.38
CA GLN A 78 -1.60 12.30 -0.82
C GLN A 78 -1.78 11.52 0.49
N GLU A 79 -2.23 12.22 1.53
CA GLU A 79 -2.50 11.69 2.86
C GLU A 79 -3.96 11.97 3.24
N VAL A 80 -4.71 10.93 3.59
CA VAL A 80 -6.14 11.03 3.96
C VAL A 80 -6.32 11.75 5.30
N TYR A 81 -5.36 11.58 6.21
CA TYR A 81 -5.43 12.10 7.56
C TYR A 81 -4.35 13.16 7.78
N ARG A 82 -4.69 14.19 8.55
CA ARG A 82 -3.69 15.06 9.18
C ARG A 82 -3.60 14.71 10.65
N TYR A 83 -2.38 14.70 11.16
CA TYR A 83 -2.08 14.36 12.55
C TYR A 83 -1.52 15.58 13.28
N ASN A 84 -1.76 15.67 14.58
CA ASN A 84 -1.05 16.62 15.44
C ASN A 84 0.33 16.07 15.85
N GLU A 85 1.07 16.85 16.63
CA GLU A 85 2.41 16.50 17.12
C GLU A 85 2.44 15.22 17.99
N HIS A 86 1.28 14.82 18.54
CA HIS A 86 1.13 13.58 19.32
C HIS A 86 0.68 12.39 18.47
N GLY A 87 0.61 12.53 17.14
CA GLY A 87 0.19 11.47 16.22
C GLY A 87 -1.32 11.20 16.22
N LYS A 88 -2.13 12.05 16.85
CA LYS A 88 -3.60 11.92 16.83
C LYS A 88 -4.17 12.52 15.56
N ALA A 89 -5.06 11.79 14.89
CA ALA A 89 -5.77 12.32 13.72
C ALA A 89 -6.65 13.52 14.11
N THR A 90 -6.47 14.66 13.44
CA THR A 90 -7.22 15.90 13.69
C THR A 90 -8.17 16.25 12.55
N HIS A 91 -7.93 15.71 11.36
CA HIS A 91 -8.73 15.96 10.18
C HIS A 91 -8.72 14.74 9.26
N VAL A 92 -9.82 14.55 8.52
CA VAL A 92 -9.97 13.52 7.50
C VAL A 92 -10.49 14.14 6.21
N ASP A 93 -9.77 13.93 5.10
CA ASP A 93 -10.28 14.23 3.76
C ASP A 93 -11.14 13.06 3.27
N THR A 94 -12.45 13.17 3.50
CA THR A 94 -13.42 12.12 3.16
C THR A 94 -13.57 11.90 1.66
N ARG A 95 -13.33 12.94 0.85
CA ARG A 95 -13.37 12.84 -0.62
C ARG A 95 -12.16 12.06 -1.11
N LEU A 96 -10.96 12.43 -0.70
CA LEU A 96 -9.73 11.72 -1.05
C LEU A 96 -9.81 10.25 -0.62
N LYS A 97 -10.30 9.98 0.59
CA LYS A 97 -10.51 8.61 1.08
C LYS A 97 -11.40 7.78 0.14
N ALA A 98 -12.49 8.35 -0.37
CA ALA A 98 -13.39 7.68 -1.32
C ALA A 98 -12.74 7.48 -2.69
N GLU A 99 -11.94 8.44 -3.15
CA GLU A 99 -11.14 8.35 -4.38
C GLU A 99 -10.10 7.24 -4.28
N LEU A 100 -9.29 7.20 -3.22
CA LEU A 100 -8.29 6.16 -2.99
C LEU A 100 -8.92 4.77 -2.84
N LYS A 101 -10.09 4.67 -2.20
CA LYS A 101 -10.85 3.41 -2.14
C LYS A 101 -11.28 2.92 -3.53
N SER A 102 -11.71 3.83 -4.40
CA SER A 102 -12.12 3.50 -5.76
C SER A 102 -10.91 3.10 -6.61
N PHE A 103 -9.80 3.83 -6.48
CA PHE A 103 -8.53 3.50 -7.11
C PHE A 103 -8.01 2.12 -6.66
N ALA A 104 -7.94 1.86 -5.35
CA ALA A 104 -7.47 0.59 -4.80
C ALA A 104 -8.27 -0.61 -5.35
N ARG A 105 -9.59 -0.48 -5.47
CA ARG A 105 -10.44 -1.52 -6.06
C ARG A 105 -10.11 -1.78 -7.52
N LEU A 106 -9.85 -0.74 -8.31
CA LEU A 106 -9.43 -0.89 -9.71
C LEU A 106 -8.03 -1.51 -9.78
N TRP A 107 -7.09 -0.99 -9.01
CA TRP A 107 -5.71 -1.44 -9.01
C TRP A 107 -5.58 -2.91 -8.57
N PHE A 108 -6.28 -3.35 -7.53
CA PHE A 108 -6.27 -4.78 -7.14
C PHE A 108 -6.86 -5.70 -8.20
N ARG A 109 -7.86 -5.25 -9.00
CA ARG A 109 -8.31 -6.03 -10.16
C ARG A 109 -7.20 -6.13 -11.20
N ASN A 110 -6.49 -5.04 -11.47
CA ASN A 110 -5.36 -5.05 -12.40
C ASN A 110 -4.24 -5.97 -11.91
N LEU A 111 -3.84 -5.89 -10.63
CA LEU A 111 -2.84 -6.78 -10.04
C LEU A 111 -3.24 -8.25 -10.19
N LYS A 112 -4.53 -8.57 -10.04
CA LYS A 112 -5.06 -9.91 -10.32
C LYS A 112 -4.89 -10.30 -11.79
N HIS A 113 -5.27 -9.43 -12.72
CA HIS A 113 -5.11 -9.69 -14.16
C HIS A 113 -3.63 -9.79 -14.60
N GLN A 114 -2.72 -9.13 -13.88
CA GLN A 114 -1.28 -9.18 -14.10
C GLN A 114 -0.62 -10.42 -13.49
N GLY A 115 -1.39 -11.32 -12.86
CA GLY A 115 -0.88 -12.60 -12.35
C GLY A 115 -0.22 -12.53 -10.96
N PHE A 116 -0.31 -11.40 -10.23
CA PHE A 116 0.27 -11.30 -8.87
C PHE A 116 -0.40 -12.21 -7.83
N TYR A 117 -1.55 -12.79 -8.19
CA TYR A 117 -2.31 -13.73 -7.36
C TYR A 117 -2.13 -15.19 -7.81
N ASP A 118 -1.41 -15.39 -8.91
CA ASP A 118 -1.26 -16.71 -9.53
C ASP A 118 -0.15 -17.51 -8.83
N LYS A 119 -0.21 -18.83 -8.96
CA LYS A 119 0.80 -19.73 -8.36
C LYS A 119 2.18 -19.61 -8.99
N SER A 120 2.27 -19.05 -10.20
CA SER A 120 3.52 -18.80 -10.92
C SER A 120 4.27 -17.56 -10.42
N VAL A 121 3.65 -16.71 -9.59
CA VAL A 121 4.29 -15.51 -9.08
C VAL A 121 5.52 -15.88 -8.24
N ILE A 122 6.64 -15.22 -8.50
CA ILE A 122 7.87 -15.45 -7.73
C ILE A 122 7.79 -14.59 -6.47
N ARG A 123 7.84 -15.23 -5.30
CA ARG A 123 7.88 -14.56 -4.00
C ARG A 123 9.31 -14.53 -3.47
N LYS A 124 9.83 -13.33 -3.23
CA LYS A 124 11.10 -13.10 -2.51
C LYS A 124 10.81 -12.50 -1.15
N ARG A 125 11.38 -13.06 -0.09
CA ARG A 125 11.37 -12.49 1.26
C ARG A 125 12.49 -11.48 1.40
N LEU A 126 12.21 -10.38 2.09
CA LEU A 126 13.21 -9.40 2.50
C LEU A 126 13.38 -9.59 4.01
N SER A 127 14.32 -10.46 4.36
CA SER A 127 14.74 -10.77 5.74
C SER A 127 15.79 -9.81 6.24
#